data_AF-A0A7R8ZBT1-F1
#
_entry.id   AF-A0A7R8ZBT1-F1
#
_cell.length_a   1.000
_cell.length_b   1.000
_cell.length_c   1.000
_cell.angle_alpha   90.00
_cell.angle_beta   90.00
_cell.angle_gamma   90.00
#
_symmetry.space_group_name_H-M   'P 1'
#
loop_
_entity.id
_entity.type
_entity.pdbx_description
1 polymer ?
#
loop_
_entity_poly.entity_id
_entity_poly.type
_entity_poly.pdbx_seq_one_letter_code
_entity_poly.pdbx_strand_id
1 'polypeptide(L)'
;MERQTTDRAKVSDSQVRLLMKSYAFVRSNVPKTMAFKSHTDSKEEGAPCPEFSCFLYYLFAPTLVYRDNYPRKKETNWLAVAWHFTEVIGVVFYVAFIFDRFLIPMFRDFGRKPLHPETLVVGVFGAMMPGTLAFLCGFFCLLHSWMNAFAEMLRFGDRMFYKDWWNATSYAAYYRTWNVVVHDWLYTYVYKDFCEVFQPKTHFVPTMLVFFVSAVVHEFILAFTFRFFYPMLLLAFGGFGALYLDSGYSSNPQCCMWELVKLVSLCCFSKSSVSTERRCRQWEHHYVAVVVYREWYSNLSLQHGVVRQDQLPTDAGPVLGFLRSPLVELSTVVIWK
;
A
#
# COMPACT_ATOMS: atom_id res chain seq x y z
N MET A 1 -9.75 -16.68 10.49
CA MET A 1 -8.90 -16.49 9.30
C MET A 1 -8.90 -15.03 8.85
N GLU A 2 -10.05 -14.37 8.68
CA GLU A 2 -10.14 -12.92 8.38
C GLU A 2 -9.45 -12.00 9.39
N ARG A 3 -9.72 -12.16 10.70
CA ARG A 3 -9.03 -11.40 11.77
C ARG A 3 -7.50 -11.46 11.66
N GLN A 4 -6.96 -12.64 11.35
CA GLN A 4 -5.52 -12.83 11.20
C GLN A 4 -4.96 -12.06 10.00
N THR A 5 -5.73 -11.85 8.93
CA THR A 5 -5.27 -11.05 7.78
C THR A 5 -5.23 -9.56 8.14
N THR A 6 -6.24 -9.04 8.84
CA THR A 6 -6.27 -7.64 9.31
C THR A 6 -5.12 -7.32 10.25
N ASP A 7 -4.85 -8.22 11.20
CA ASP A 7 -3.79 -8.01 12.18
C ASP A 7 -2.42 -8.05 11.52
N ARG A 8 -2.26 -8.85 10.44
CA ARG A 8 -1.01 -8.94 9.68
C ARG A 8 -0.73 -7.71 8.82
N ALA A 9 -1.72 -7.18 8.11
CA ALA A 9 -1.58 -5.94 7.35
C ALA A 9 -1.12 -4.78 8.24
N LYS A 10 -1.80 -4.61 9.39
CA LYS A 10 -1.43 -3.60 10.38
C LYS A 10 0.02 -3.74 10.86
N VAL A 11 0.47 -4.98 11.07
CA VAL A 11 1.83 -5.26 11.52
C VAL A 11 2.85 -4.97 10.41
N SER A 12 2.62 -5.42 9.18
CA SER A 12 3.55 -5.15 8.06
C SER A 12 3.70 -3.66 7.79
N ASP A 13 2.60 -2.91 7.77
CA ASP A 13 2.64 -1.48 7.47
C ASP A 13 3.34 -0.70 8.58
N SER A 14 3.02 -1.03 9.83
CA SER A 14 3.68 -0.44 10.99
C SER A 14 5.18 -0.73 10.99
N GLN A 15 5.59 -1.93 10.57
CA GLN A 15 7.00 -2.31 10.44
C GLN A 15 7.70 -1.53 9.33
N VAL A 16 7.10 -1.41 8.14
CA VAL A 16 7.66 -0.65 7.02
C VAL A 16 7.80 0.83 7.41
N ARG A 17 6.76 1.43 8.01
CA ARG A 17 6.84 2.82 8.49
C ARG A 17 7.95 2.99 9.52
N LEU A 18 8.04 2.10 10.51
CA LEU A 18 9.07 2.18 11.54
C LEU A 18 10.47 2.05 10.93
N LEU A 19 10.66 1.15 9.96
CA LEU A 19 11.91 0.99 9.23
C LEU A 19 12.28 2.27 8.48
N MET A 20 11.37 2.84 7.69
CA MET A 20 11.58 4.08 6.94
C MET A 20 11.93 5.24 7.88
N LYS A 21 11.21 5.37 8.99
CA LYS A 21 11.45 6.41 9.99
C LYS A 21 12.80 6.24 10.69
N SER A 22 13.14 5.02 11.07
CA SER A 22 14.43 4.70 11.72
C SER A 22 15.60 4.98 10.78
N TYR A 23 15.47 4.57 9.51
CA TYR A 23 16.46 4.88 8.48
C TYR A 23 16.66 6.38 8.32
N ALA A 24 15.56 7.13 8.15
CA ALA A 24 15.57 8.58 8.01
C ALA A 24 16.23 9.27 9.21
N PHE A 25 15.93 8.81 10.44
CA PHE A 25 16.55 9.34 11.65
C PHE A 25 18.06 9.12 11.68
N VAL A 26 18.53 7.89 11.40
CA VAL A 26 19.96 7.58 11.38
C VAL A 26 20.67 8.37 10.29
N ARG A 27 20.16 8.32 9.06
CA ARG A 27 20.76 8.96 7.88
C ARG A 27 20.85 10.48 8.00
N SER A 28 19.88 11.12 8.64
CA SER A 28 19.87 12.57 8.87
C SER A 28 20.78 13.03 10.02
N ASN A 29 21.10 12.16 10.98
CA ASN A 29 21.94 12.52 12.13
C ASN A 29 23.41 12.11 11.98
N VAL A 30 23.71 11.02 11.26
CA VAL A 30 25.10 10.55 11.03
C VAL A 30 26.02 11.68 10.51
N PRO A 31 25.66 12.47 9.48
CA PRO A 31 26.52 13.55 9.01
C PRO A 31 26.79 14.63 10.07
N LYS A 32 25.80 14.94 10.92
CA LYS A 32 25.94 15.92 12.01
C LYS A 32 26.93 15.42 13.06
N THR A 33 26.82 14.16 13.43
CA THR A 33 27.73 13.53 14.39
C THR A 33 29.15 13.39 13.83
N MET A 34 29.31 13.11 12.53
CA MET A 34 30.63 13.04 11.89
C MET A 34 31.30 14.40 11.68
N ALA A 35 30.50 15.46 11.48
CA ALA A 35 31.01 16.82 11.33
C ALA A 35 31.39 17.48 12.66
N PHE A 36 30.85 16.97 13.78
CA PHE A 36 31.07 17.53 15.11
C PHE A 36 32.54 17.41 15.55
N LYS A 37 33.18 18.53 15.89
CA LYS A 37 34.55 18.58 16.40
C LYS A 37 34.56 18.98 17.87
N SER A 38 34.86 18.01 18.74
CA SER A 38 34.87 18.15 20.21
C SER A 38 35.73 19.28 20.79
N HIS A 39 36.64 19.88 20.01
CA HIS A 39 37.64 20.84 20.52
C HIS A 39 37.51 22.27 19.97
N THR A 40 36.58 22.54 19.04
CA THR A 40 36.44 23.87 18.41
C THR A 40 35.10 24.53 18.65
N ASP A 41 34.04 23.78 18.95
CA ASP A 41 32.68 24.32 18.96
C ASP A 41 32.26 24.72 20.38
N SER A 42 32.52 25.98 20.71
CA SER A 42 32.13 26.64 21.96
C SER A 42 30.60 26.79 22.05
N LYS A 43 29.92 25.92 22.81
CA LYS A 43 28.57 26.07 23.42
C LYS A 43 27.36 26.59 22.59
N GLU A 44 27.53 27.13 21.39
CA GLU A 44 26.49 27.75 20.55
C GLU A 44 26.01 26.84 19.42
N GLU A 45 26.85 25.91 18.93
CA GLU A 45 26.39 24.84 18.04
C GLU A 45 25.79 23.71 18.89
N GLY A 46 24.47 23.53 18.77
CA GLY A 46 23.69 22.58 19.56
C GLY A 46 24.24 21.15 19.54
N ALA A 47 23.81 20.34 20.51
CA ALA A 47 24.28 18.96 20.68
C ALA A 47 24.23 18.16 19.36
N PRO A 48 25.25 17.34 19.06
CA PRO A 48 25.34 16.58 17.81
C PRO A 48 24.25 15.52 17.66
N CYS A 49 23.62 15.14 18.77
CA CYS A 49 22.55 14.17 18.83
C CYS A 49 21.24 14.87 19.26
N PRO A 50 20.13 14.60 18.58
CA PRO A 50 18.84 15.17 18.95
C PRO A 50 18.35 14.59 20.29
N GLU A 51 17.54 15.37 20.99
CA GLU A 51 16.88 14.93 22.22
C GLU A 51 15.91 13.77 21.93
N PHE A 52 15.77 12.84 22.88
CA PHE A 52 14.83 11.73 22.78
C PHE A 52 13.38 12.21 22.53
N SER A 53 13.00 13.34 23.11
CA SER A 53 11.69 13.99 22.92
C SER A 53 11.41 14.33 21.45
N CYS A 54 12.43 14.79 20.71
CA CYS A 54 12.31 15.09 19.27
C CYS A 54 12.12 13.82 18.45
N PHE A 55 12.85 12.75 18.77
CA PHE A 55 12.69 11.45 18.13
C PHE A 55 11.30 10.86 18.39
N LEU A 56 10.81 10.93 19.63
CA LEU A 56 9.49 10.44 20.01
C LEU A 56 8.38 11.21 19.26
N TYR A 57 8.49 12.55 19.18
CA TYR A 57 7.56 13.36 18.40
C TYR A 57 7.56 12.97 16.92
N TYR A 58 8.74 12.82 16.32
CA TYR A 58 8.89 12.39 14.93
C TYR A 58 8.27 11.02 14.66
N LEU A 59 8.37 10.07 15.60
CA LEU A 59 7.80 8.74 15.45
C LEU A 59 6.28 8.78 15.22
N PHE A 60 5.57 9.74 15.82
CA PHE A 60 4.14 9.93 15.65
C PHE A 60 3.76 10.97 14.58
N ALA A 61 4.66 11.90 14.24
CA ALA A 61 4.40 12.92 13.23
C ALA A 61 4.03 12.29 11.86
N PRO A 62 3.06 12.85 11.12
CA PRO A 62 2.62 12.33 9.82
C PRO A 62 3.61 12.70 8.69
N THR A 63 4.90 12.45 8.91
CA THR A 63 5.98 12.64 7.94
C THR A 63 7.00 11.51 8.08
N LEU A 64 7.70 11.22 7.00
CA LEU A 64 8.78 10.22 6.94
C LEU A 64 10.17 10.86 6.87
N VAL A 65 10.26 12.18 6.71
CA VAL A 65 11.55 12.89 6.64
C VAL A 65 11.86 13.47 8.00
N TYR A 66 13.02 13.11 8.56
CA TYR A 66 13.44 13.59 9.88
C TYR A 66 14.00 15.03 9.80
N ARG A 67 13.53 15.89 10.70
CA ARG A 67 14.03 17.25 10.95
C ARG A 67 14.01 17.52 12.46
N ASP A 68 14.96 18.30 12.97
CA ASP A 68 15.01 18.61 14.41
C ASP A 68 13.87 19.55 14.82
N ASN A 69 13.48 20.46 13.93
CA ASN A 69 12.42 21.43 14.14
C ASN A 69 11.40 21.36 13.01
N TYR A 70 10.15 21.03 13.37
CA TYR A 70 9.00 21.09 12.46
C TYR A 70 8.17 22.34 12.71
N PRO A 71 7.53 22.91 11.67
CA PRO A 71 6.57 23.99 11.86
C PRO A 71 5.42 23.47 12.75
N ARG A 72 5.12 24.18 13.84
CA ARG A 72 4.10 23.80 14.82
C ARG A 72 3.01 24.85 14.95
N LYS A 73 1.75 24.41 15.05
CA LYS A 73 0.61 25.29 15.36
C LYS A 73 0.65 25.72 16.84
N LYS A 74 0.08 26.91 17.12
CA LYS A 74 -0.02 27.46 18.49
C LYS A 74 -1.00 26.70 19.38
N GLU A 75 -2.12 26.26 18.81
CA GLU A 75 -3.21 25.58 19.53
C GLU A 75 -3.71 24.38 18.72
N THR A 76 -4.35 23.44 19.42
CA THR A 76 -4.99 22.25 18.82
C THR A 76 -6.49 22.49 18.71
N ASN A 77 -7.02 22.42 17.49
CA ASN A 77 -8.47 22.45 17.28
C ASN A 77 -9.06 21.04 17.41
N TRP A 78 -9.49 20.68 18.62
CA TRP A 78 -10.10 19.38 18.91
C TRP A 78 -11.38 19.09 18.14
N LEU A 79 -12.14 20.12 17.76
CA LEU A 79 -13.33 19.96 16.92
C LEU A 79 -12.93 19.49 15.52
N ALA A 80 -11.88 20.07 14.93
CA ALA A 80 -11.35 19.61 13.65
C ALA A 80 -10.84 18.15 13.73
N VAL A 81 -10.16 17.79 14.83
CA VAL A 81 -9.73 16.40 15.08
C VAL A 81 -10.94 15.45 15.10
N ALA A 82 -12.00 15.80 15.84
CA ALA A 82 -13.22 15.00 15.92
C ALA A 82 -13.93 14.86 14.57
N TRP A 83 -13.98 15.93 13.77
CA TRP A 83 -14.52 15.88 12.41
C TRP A 83 -13.73 14.93 11.51
N HIS A 84 -12.40 15.03 11.49
CA HIS A 84 -11.58 14.13 10.69
C HIS A 84 -11.69 12.66 11.12
N PHE A 85 -11.81 12.37 12.42
CA PHE A 85 -12.08 10.99 12.85
C PHE A 85 -13.48 10.50 12.44
N THR A 86 -14.47 11.39 12.45
CA THR A 86 -15.82 11.07 11.98
C THR A 86 -15.82 10.79 10.47
N GLU A 87 -15.07 11.57 9.68
CA GLU A 87 -14.84 11.32 8.25
C GLU A 87 -14.21 9.95 8.03
N VAL A 88 -13.15 9.59 8.77
CA VAL A 88 -12.52 8.27 8.70
C VAL A 88 -13.53 7.15 8.97
N ILE A 89 -14.34 7.28 10.01
CA ILE A 89 -15.36 6.28 10.36
C ILE A 89 -16.38 6.15 9.21
N GLY A 90 -16.91 7.27 8.71
CA GLY A 90 -17.87 7.29 7.62
C GLY A 90 -17.33 6.66 6.34
N VAL A 91 -16.09 6.97 5.95
CA VAL A 91 -15.44 6.42 4.76
C VAL A 91 -15.17 4.93 4.92
N VAL A 92 -14.78 4.47 6.11
CA VAL A 92 -14.61 3.04 6.40
C VAL A 92 -15.93 2.28 6.20
N PHE A 93 -17.05 2.79 6.71
CA PHE A 93 -18.37 2.18 6.47
C PHE A 93 -18.81 2.28 5.00
N TYR A 94 -18.44 3.34 4.29
CA TYR A 94 -18.78 3.48 2.88
C TYR A 94 -18.00 2.50 2.00
N VAL A 95 -16.69 2.36 2.22
CA VAL A 95 -15.88 1.36 1.52
C VAL A 95 -16.37 -0.04 1.85
N ALA A 96 -16.69 -0.32 3.12
CA ALA A 96 -17.32 -1.58 3.53
C ALA A 96 -18.53 -1.94 2.68
N PHE A 97 -19.42 -0.98 2.48
CA PHE A 97 -20.62 -1.13 1.66
C PHE A 97 -20.28 -1.37 0.19
N ILE A 98 -19.28 -0.66 -0.37
CA ILE A 98 -18.84 -0.87 -1.75
C ILE A 98 -18.36 -2.31 -1.97
N PHE A 99 -17.55 -2.82 -1.04
CA PHE A 99 -17.04 -4.18 -1.11
C PHE A 99 -18.17 -5.21 -1.03
N ASP A 100 -19.03 -5.12 -0.02
CA ASP A 100 -20.11 -6.11 0.19
C ASP A 100 -21.15 -6.09 -0.93
N ARG A 101 -21.51 -4.90 -1.43
CA ARG A 101 -22.61 -4.75 -2.39
C ARG A 101 -22.20 -4.95 -3.84
N PHE A 102 -20.97 -4.60 -4.21
CA PHE A 102 -20.52 -4.56 -5.60
C PHE A 102 -19.35 -5.51 -5.89
N LEU A 103 -18.29 -5.46 -5.10
CA LEU A 103 -17.07 -6.24 -5.39
C LEU A 103 -17.27 -7.73 -5.02
N ILE A 104 -17.67 -8.04 -3.79
CA ILE A 104 -17.81 -9.43 -3.33
C ILE A 104 -18.77 -10.26 -4.21
N PRO A 105 -19.97 -9.79 -4.59
CA PRO A 105 -20.89 -10.57 -5.41
C PRO A 105 -20.35 -10.84 -6.82
N MET A 106 -19.66 -9.86 -7.41
CA MET A 106 -19.13 -9.95 -8.79
C MET A 106 -18.15 -11.10 -8.97
N PHE A 107 -17.41 -11.41 -7.92
CA PHE A 107 -16.34 -12.38 -7.99
C PHE A 107 -16.53 -13.57 -7.02
N ARG A 108 -17.74 -13.71 -6.46
CA ARG A 108 -18.12 -14.86 -5.64
C ARG A 108 -17.96 -16.19 -6.38
N ASP A 109 -18.14 -16.18 -7.70
CA ASP A 109 -18.08 -17.37 -8.56
C ASP A 109 -16.78 -17.49 -9.37
N PHE A 110 -15.89 -16.51 -9.26
CA PHE A 110 -14.55 -16.59 -9.85
C PHE A 110 -13.76 -17.73 -9.18
N GLY A 111 -13.28 -18.66 -10.00
CA GLY A 111 -12.53 -19.85 -9.55
C GLY A 111 -13.35 -21.12 -9.36
N ARG A 112 -14.69 -21.06 -9.42
CA ARG A 112 -15.55 -22.26 -9.40
C ARG A 112 -15.76 -22.89 -10.78
N LYS A 113 -15.58 -22.08 -11.82
CA LYS A 113 -15.69 -22.47 -13.23
C LYS A 113 -14.34 -22.27 -13.91
N PRO A 114 -14.01 -23.05 -14.97
CA PRO A 114 -12.82 -22.79 -15.76
C PRO A 114 -12.82 -21.34 -16.26
N LEU A 115 -11.70 -20.65 -16.08
CA LEU A 115 -11.56 -19.24 -16.41
C LEU A 115 -11.57 -19.05 -17.92
N HIS A 116 -12.72 -18.70 -18.48
CA HIS A 116 -12.78 -18.22 -19.86
C HIS A 116 -12.40 -16.74 -19.94
N PRO A 117 -11.66 -16.31 -20.99
CA PRO A 117 -11.23 -14.92 -21.17
C PRO A 117 -12.40 -13.92 -21.14
N GLU A 118 -13.56 -14.30 -21.67
CA GLU A 118 -14.78 -13.48 -21.68
C GLU A 118 -15.27 -13.15 -20.26
N THR A 119 -15.24 -14.12 -19.34
CA THR A 119 -15.66 -13.92 -17.95
C THR A 119 -14.68 -13.02 -17.21
N LEU A 120 -13.38 -13.15 -17.51
CA LEU A 120 -12.35 -12.27 -16.95
C LEU A 120 -12.55 -10.83 -17.42
N VAL A 121 -12.78 -10.62 -18.72
CA VAL A 121 -13.04 -9.29 -19.28
C VAL A 121 -14.26 -8.64 -18.64
N VAL A 122 -15.38 -9.37 -18.54
CA VAL A 122 -16.62 -8.87 -17.91
C VAL A 122 -16.40 -8.53 -16.43
N GLY A 123 -15.69 -9.38 -15.67
CA GLY A 123 -15.38 -9.10 -14.27
C GLY A 123 -14.46 -7.88 -14.11
N VAL A 124 -13.47 -7.71 -14.98
CA VAL A 124 -12.58 -6.55 -15.00
C VAL A 124 -13.38 -5.27 -15.24
N PHE A 125 -14.20 -5.21 -16.30
CA PHE A 125 -15.03 -4.04 -16.60
C PHE A 125 -16.06 -3.73 -15.51
N GLY A 126 -16.69 -4.76 -14.95
CA GLY A 126 -17.64 -4.59 -13.85
C GLY A 126 -16.98 -4.02 -12.59
N ALA A 127 -15.73 -4.37 -12.32
CA ALA A 127 -15.02 -3.93 -11.12
C ALA A 127 -14.40 -2.53 -11.25
N MET A 128 -14.32 -1.97 -12.47
CA MET A 128 -13.69 -0.67 -12.71
C MET A 128 -14.32 0.43 -11.86
N MET A 129 -15.64 0.62 -11.95
CA MET A 129 -16.33 1.69 -11.23
C MET A 129 -16.26 1.53 -9.70
N PRO A 130 -16.68 0.39 -9.10
CA PRO A 130 -16.61 0.23 -7.65
C PRO A 130 -15.17 0.22 -7.13
N GLY A 131 -14.21 -0.32 -7.88
CA GLY A 131 -12.81 -0.32 -7.52
C GLY A 131 -12.19 1.08 -7.55
N THR A 132 -12.50 1.91 -8.55
CA THR A 132 -12.10 3.32 -8.59
C THR A 132 -12.66 4.08 -7.40
N LEU A 133 -13.93 3.89 -7.09
CA LEU A 133 -14.56 4.56 -5.96
C LEU A 133 -13.92 4.14 -4.62
N ALA A 134 -13.66 2.85 -4.44
CA ALA A 134 -12.96 2.34 -3.25
C ALA A 134 -11.54 2.90 -3.13
N PHE A 135 -10.81 3.01 -4.25
CA PHE A 135 -9.48 3.62 -4.29
C PHE A 135 -9.49 5.10 -3.89
N LEU A 136 -10.40 5.90 -4.46
CA LEU A 136 -10.56 7.32 -4.11
C LEU A 136 -10.95 7.51 -2.63
N CYS A 137 -11.83 6.64 -2.12
CA CYS A 137 -12.20 6.62 -0.70
C CYS A 137 -11.00 6.26 0.18
N GLY A 138 -10.20 5.27 -0.21
CA GLY A 138 -8.96 4.91 0.48
C GLY A 138 -7.96 6.07 0.54
N PHE A 139 -7.75 6.75 -0.58
CA PHE A 139 -6.94 7.96 -0.65
C PHE A 139 -7.42 9.04 0.33
N PHE A 140 -8.70 9.40 0.27
CA PHE A 140 -9.30 10.42 1.13
C PHE A 140 -9.27 10.02 2.61
N CYS A 141 -9.50 8.75 2.92
CA CYS A 141 -9.44 8.24 4.29
C CYS A 141 -8.05 8.40 4.89
N LEU A 142 -7.00 8.03 4.14
CA LEU A 142 -5.62 8.00 4.64
C LEU A 142 -4.91 9.35 4.54
N LEU A 143 -4.72 9.84 3.31
CA LEU A 143 -3.86 10.98 3.04
C LEU A 143 -4.53 12.30 3.42
N HIS A 144 -5.86 12.35 3.39
CA HIS A 144 -6.60 13.52 3.84
C HIS A 144 -7.02 13.39 5.31
N SER A 145 -8.01 12.55 5.61
CA SER A 145 -8.69 12.56 6.91
C SER A 145 -7.77 12.06 8.04
N TRP A 146 -7.13 10.91 7.86
CA TRP A 146 -6.27 10.32 8.89
C TRP A 146 -5.01 11.16 9.13
N MET A 147 -4.26 11.53 8.09
CA MET A 147 -3.05 12.34 8.28
C MET A 147 -3.37 13.72 8.88
N ASN A 148 -4.47 14.39 8.48
CA ASN A 148 -4.85 15.67 9.09
C ASN A 148 -5.32 15.52 10.54
N ALA A 149 -6.02 14.43 10.90
CA ALA A 149 -6.39 14.15 12.29
C ALA A 149 -5.15 14.07 13.19
N PHE A 150 -4.14 13.29 12.77
CA PHE A 150 -2.88 13.18 13.52
C PHE A 150 -2.06 14.46 13.48
N ALA A 151 -2.05 15.18 12.35
CA ALA A 151 -1.36 16.46 12.23
C ALA A 151 -1.93 17.52 13.18
N GLU A 152 -3.26 17.62 13.30
CA GLU A 152 -3.90 18.55 14.22
C GLU A 152 -3.68 18.13 15.68
N MET A 153 -3.81 16.84 15.99
CA MET A 153 -3.55 16.30 17.33
C MET A 153 -2.11 16.56 17.81
N LEU A 154 -1.14 16.40 16.92
CA LEU A 154 0.29 16.62 17.20
C LEU A 154 0.73 18.08 17.00
N ARG A 155 -0.18 18.99 16.60
CA ARG A 155 0.13 20.38 16.24
C ARG A 155 1.15 20.51 15.10
N PHE A 156 1.22 19.52 14.23
CA PHE A 156 2.05 19.53 13.02
C PHE A 156 1.47 20.52 11.99
N GLY A 157 2.31 21.48 11.59
CA GLY A 157 1.95 22.58 10.71
C GLY A 157 2.13 22.29 9.22
N ASP A 158 3.00 21.36 8.86
CA ASP A 158 3.24 20.99 7.46
C ASP A 158 2.21 19.94 7.01
N ARG A 159 1.17 20.37 6.28
CA ARG A 159 0.02 19.50 5.94
C ARG A 159 -0.05 19.16 4.46
N MET A 160 1.04 19.35 3.74
CA MET A 160 1.10 19.07 2.30
C MET A 160 1.35 17.58 2.04
N PHE A 161 0.41 16.72 2.45
CA PHE A 161 0.54 15.26 2.27
C PHE A 161 0.37 14.81 0.82
N TYR A 162 -0.35 15.59 0.02
CA TYR A 162 -0.61 15.38 -1.40
C TYR A 162 -0.82 16.73 -2.10
N LYS A 163 -0.77 16.76 -3.44
CA LYS A 163 -1.11 17.92 -4.29
C LYS A 163 -2.22 17.53 -5.27
N ASP A 164 -2.54 18.41 -6.23
CA ASP A 164 -3.59 18.20 -7.24
C ASP A 164 -3.21 17.13 -8.29
N TRP A 165 -2.98 15.90 -7.83
CA TRP A 165 -2.52 14.77 -8.64
C TRP A 165 -3.54 14.35 -9.70
N TRP A 166 -4.82 14.68 -9.50
CA TRP A 166 -5.89 14.43 -10.47
C TRP A 166 -5.76 15.31 -11.72
N ASN A 167 -5.02 16.42 -11.64
CA ASN A 167 -4.70 17.30 -12.77
C ASN A 167 -3.34 17.00 -13.40
N ALA A 168 -2.65 15.93 -12.97
CA ALA A 168 -1.34 15.59 -13.50
C ALA A 168 -1.44 15.17 -14.98
N THR A 169 -0.65 15.84 -15.84
CA THR A 169 -0.59 15.56 -17.29
C THR A 169 0.45 14.50 -17.67
N SER A 170 1.31 14.10 -16.72
CA SER A 170 2.34 13.08 -16.92
C SER A 170 2.48 12.16 -15.72
N TYR A 171 2.98 10.95 -15.96
CA TYR A 171 3.27 9.96 -14.90
C TYR A 171 4.24 10.49 -13.85
N ALA A 172 5.29 11.18 -14.29
CA ALA A 172 6.25 11.80 -13.38
C ALA A 172 5.58 12.87 -12.50
N ALA A 173 4.62 13.64 -13.01
CA ALA A 173 3.87 14.59 -12.21
C ALA A 173 2.93 13.87 -11.22
N TYR A 174 2.24 12.81 -11.64
CA TYR A 174 1.35 12.02 -10.78
C TYR A 174 2.08 11.43 -9.57
N TYR A 175 3.20 10.73 -9.79
CA TYR A 175 3.94 10.10 -8.68
C TYR A 175 4.52 11.12 -7.68
N ARG A 176 4.85 12.34 -8.14
CA ARG A 176 5.34 13.43 -7.30
C ARG A 176 4.24 14.11 -6.46
N THR A 177 2.98 13.95 -6.85
CA THR A 177 1.86 14.70 -6.28
C THR A 177 0.86 13.84 -5.52
N TRP A 178 0.78 12.54 -5.82
CA TRP A 178 -0.15 11.60 -5.20
C TRP A 178 0.07 11.43 -3.69
N ASN A 179 1.27 11.01 -3.29
CA ASN A 179 1.65 10.80 -1.90
C ASN A 179 3.01 11.44 -1.66
N VAL A 180 2.98 12.72 -1.30
CA VAL A 180 4.18 13.54 -1.13
C VAL A 180 5.04 13.01 0.01
N VAL A 181 4.43 12.47 1.08
CA VAL A 181 5.15 11.96 2.25
C VAL A 181 6.13 10.84 1.87
N VAL A 182 5.68 9.90 1.04
CA VAL A 182 6.48 8.76 0.59
C VAL A 182 7.43 9.16 -0.52
N HIS A 183 6.94 9.97 -1.45
CA HIS A 183 7.74 10.52 -2.52
C HIS A 183 8.97 11.26 -1.95
N ASP A 184 8.79 12.12 -0.96
CA ASP A 184 9.88 12.91 -0.37
C ASP A 184 10.89 12.03 0.36
N TRP A 185 10.44 10.94 1.00
CA TRP A 185 11.33 9.95 1.59
C TRP A 185 12.18 9.25 0.52
N LEU A 186 11.54 8.72 -0.53
CA LEU A 186 12.21 8.04 -1.63
C LEU A 186 13.19 8.98 -2.35
N TYR A 187 12.78 10.22 -2.58
CA TYR A 187 13.62 11.23 -3.20
C TYR A 187 14.83 11.58 -2.33
N THR A 188 14.61 11.86 -1.04
CA THR A 188 15.68 12.34 -0.14
C THR A 188 16.68 11.24 0.18
N TYR A 189 16.22 10.03 0.44
CA TYR A 189 17.03 8.96 1.04
C TYR A 189 17.45 7.87 0.07
N VAL A 190 16.78 7.73 -1.08
CA VAL A 190 17.15 6.73 -2.09
C VAL A 190 17.69 7.42 -3.34
N TYR A 191 16.92 8.32 -3.94
CA TYR A 191 17.31 8.99 -5.18
C TYR A 191 18.55 9.86 -4.98
N LYS A 192 18.48 10.81 -4.03
CA LYS A 192 19.55 11.79 -3.81
C LYS A 192 20.84 11.12 -3.34
N ASP A 193 20.75 10.20 -2.39
CA ASP A 193 21.89 9.42 -1.89
C ASP A 193 22.57 8.62 -3.02
N PHE A 194 21.78 7.97 -3.88
CA PHE A 194 22.34 7.28 -5.04
C PHE A 194 23.07 8.25 -5.98
N CYS A 195 22.48 9.43 -6.23
CA CYS A 195 23.10 10.45 -7.07
C CYS A 195 24.40 11.00 -6.46
N GLU A 196 24.44 11.21 -5.14
CA GLU A 196 25.62 11.69 -4.42
C GLU A 196 26.77 10.66 -4.44
N VAL A 197 26.46 9.37 -4.31
CA VAL A 197 27.46 8.28 -4.27
C VAL A 197 27.97 7.90 -5.67
N PHE A 198 27.08 7.69 -6.63
CA PHE A 198 27.44 7.12 -7.92
C PHE A 198 27.59 8.14 -9.05
N GLN A 199 27.17 9.40 -8.83
CA GLN A 199 27.22 10.49 -9.81
C GLN A 199 26.81 10.04 -11.22
N PRO A 200 25.60 9.44 -11.37
CA PRO A 200 25.19 8.85 -12.63
C PRO A 200 25.08 9.93 -13.72
N LYS A 201 25.52 9.60 -14.93
CA LYS A 201 25.44 10.51 -16.09
C LYS A 201 24.01 10.77 -16.55
N THR A 202 23.05 9.91 -16.18
CA THR A 202 21.64 10.01 -16.56
C THR A 202 20.74 9.85 -15.34
N HIS A 203 19.58 10.51 -15.37
CA HIS A 203 18.57 10.39 -14.33
C HIS A 203 17.76 9.08 -14.40
N PHE A 204 17.92 8.30 -15.47
CA PHE A 204 17.18 7.06 -15.69
C PHE A 204 17.49 6.00 -14.62
N VAL A 205 18.77 5.73 -14.37
CA VAL A 205 19.21 4.71 -13.39
C VAL A 205 18.69 4.99 -11.97
N PRO A 206 18.90 6.18 -11.36
CA PRO A 206 18.37 6.45 -10.02
C PRO A 206 16.84 6.44 -9.99
N THR A 207 16.18 6.84 -11.08
CA THR A 207 14.72 6.75 -11.19
C THR A 207 14.26 5.29 -11.16
N MET A 208 14.83 4.42 -12.00
CA MET A 208 14.50 2.99 -12.04
C MET A 208 14.72 2.32 -10.69
N LEU A 209 15.80 2.66 -9.98
CA LEU A 209 16.07 2.15 -8.64
C LEU A 209 14.93 2.50 -7.66
N VAL A 210 14.51 3.77 -7.63
CA VAL A 210 13.41 4.22 -6.76
C VAL A 210 12.11 3.50 -7.08
N PHE A 211 11.78 3.36 -8.36
CA PHE A 211 10.58 2.63 -8.79
C PHE A 211 10.65 1.15 -8.40
N PHE A 212 11.81 0.51 -8.57
CA PHE A 212 12.03 -0.88 -8.19
C PHE A 212 11.88 -1.09 -6.68
N VAL A 213 12.55 -0.27 -5.87
CA VAL A 213 12.45 -0.32 -4.40
C VAL A 213 10.99 -0.13 -3.96
N SER A 214 10.30 0.86 -4.53
CA SER A 214 8.88 1.09 -4.25
C SER A 214 8.04 -0.13 -4.62
N ALA A 215 8.21 -0.69 -5.82
CA ALA A 215 7.43 -1.81 -6.31
C ALA A 215 7.61 -3.08 -5.45
N VAL A 216 8.85 -3.37 -5.02
CA VAL A 216 9.16 -4.50 -4.12
C VAL A 216 8.48 -4.32 -2.75
N VAL A 217 8.51 -3.13 -2.17
CA VAL A 217 7.87 -2.86 -0.88
C VAL A 217 6.35 -3.01 -0.98
N HIS A 218 5.73 -2.50 -2.04
CA HIS A 218 4.29 -2.67 -2.22
C HIS A 218 3.91 -4.15 -2.42
N GLU A 219 4.65 -4.90 -3.23
CA GLU A 219 4.43 -6.34 -3.40
C GLU A 219 4.63 -7.10 -2.09
N PHE A 220 5.64 -6.73 -1.29
CA PHE A 220 5.89 -7.33 0.04
C PHE A 220 4.69 -7.14 0.98
N ILE A 221 4.13 -5.92 1.05
CA ILE A 221 2.95 -5.61 1.87
C ILE A 221 1.74 -6.44 1.41
N LEU A 222 1.49 -6.49 0.09
CA LEU A 222 0.40 -7.28 -0.47
C LEU A 222 0.59 -8.78 -0.21
N ALA A 223 1.80 -9.29 -0.44
CA ALA A 223 2.10 -10.71 -0.26
C ALA A 223 1.97 -11.14 1.20
N PHE A 224 2.40 -10.31 2.15
CA PHE A 224 2.26 -10.60 3.58
C PHE A 224 0.79 -10.53 4.03
N THR A 225 0.04 -9.53 3.54
CA THR A 225 -1.37 -9.35 3.89
C THR A 225 -2.24 -10.47 3.32
N PHE A 226 -2.10 -10.76 2.02
CA PHE A 226 -2.91 -11.76 1.35
C PHE A 226 -2.40 -13.20 1.53
N ARG A 227 -1.14 -13.37 1.98
CA ARG A 227 -0.46 -14.66 2.16
C ARG A 227 -0.19 -15.39 0.83
N PHE A 228 -0.11 -14.64 -0.25
CA PHE A 228 0.07 -15.12 -1.61
C PHE A 228 0.96 -14.16 -2.36
N PHE A 229 1.98 -14.68 -3.05
CA PHE A 229 2.87 -13.89 -3.87
C PHE A 229 2.38 -13.88 -5.31
N TYR A 230 2.02 -12.71 -5.82
CA TYR A 230 1.56 -12.53 -7.19
C TYR A 230 2.11 -11.22 -7.73
N PRO A 231 3.28 -11.24 -8.38
CA PRO A 231 4.09 -10.07 -8.68
C PRO A 231 3.49 -9.17 -9.77
N MET A 232 2.17 -9.15 -9.92
CA MET A 232 1.50 -8.26 -10.83
C MET A 232 1.70 -6.81 -10.44
N LEU A 233 1.72 -6.46 -9.15
CA LEU A 233 1.97 -5.07 -8.77
C LEU A 233 3.41 -4.67 -9.07
N LEU A 234 4.36 -5.60 -8.85
CA LEU A 234 5.75 -5.42 -9.24
C LEU A 234 5.89 -5.17 -10.77
N LEU A 235 5.18 -5.95 -11.59
CA LEU A 235 5.20 -5.80 -13.06
C LEU A 235 4.45 -4.54 -13.53
N ALA A 236 3.30 -4.23 -12.92
CA ALA A 236 2.49 -3.05 -13.24
C ALA A 236 3.22 -1.75 -12.88
N PHE A 237 3.71 -1.66 -11.64
CA PHE A 237 4.34 -0.47 -11.10
C PHE A 237 5.80 -0.33 -11.57
N GLY A 238 6.56 -1.43 -11.55
CA GLY A 238 7.98 -1.45 -11.90
C GLY A 238 8.24 -1.59 -13.40
N GLY A 239 7.38 -2.29 -14.15
CA GLY A 239 7.52 -2.46 -15.60
C GLY A 239 6.84 -1.34 -16.38
N PHE A 240 5.50 -1.28 -16.36
CA PHE A 240 4.76 -0.26 -17.09
C PHE A 240 5.02 1.15 -16.55
N GLY A 241 5.03 1.32 -15.22
CA GLY A 241 5.35 2.60 -14.61
C GLY A 241 6.72 3.15 -15.01
N ALA A 242 7.74 2.28 -15.17
CA ALA A 242 9.07 2.66 -15.65
C ALA A 242 9.08 3.09 -17.12
N LEU A 243 8.40 2.33 -17.98
CA LEU A 243 8.34 2.59 -19.44
C LEU A 243 7.62 3.91 -19.76
N TYR A 244 6.56 4.25 -19.03
CA TYR A 244 5.78 5.46 -19.26
C TYR A 244 6.43 6.75 -18.74
N LEU A 245 7.50 6.68 -17.94
CA LEU A 245 8.21 7.87 -17.45
C LEU A 245 9.01 8.58 -18.54
N ASP A 246 9.54 7.84 -19.51
CA ASP A 246 10.42 8.36 -20.56
C ASP A 246 9.70 8.60 -21.90
N SER A 247 8.50 8.05 -22.05
CA SER A 247 7.82 7.97 -23.35
C SER A 247 7.31 9.33 -23.89
N GLY A 248 7.48 10.45 -23.18
CA GLY A 248 6.97 11.78 -23.60
C GLY A 248 5.45 11.83 -23.85
N TYR A 249 4.75 10.73 -23.60
CA TYR A 249 3.37 10.54 -23.94
C TYR A 249 2.54 11.15 -22.81
N SER A 250 1.75 12.16 -23.15
CA SER A 250 0.69 12.70 -22.30
C SER A 250 -0.44 11.67 -22.18
N SER A 251 -0.14 10.45 -21.75
CA SER A 251 -1.17 9.50 -21.35
C SER A 251 -1.67 9.95 -19.98
N ASN A 252 -2.97 10.20 -19.89
CA ASN A 252 -3.61 10.61 -18.66
C ASN A 252 -3.32 9.56 -17.56
N PRO A 253 -2.61 9.90 -16.47
CA PRO A 253 -2.24 8.95 -15.41
C PRO A 253 -3.45 8.30 -14.74
N GLN A 254 -4.66 8.85 -14.90
CA GLN A 254 -5.92 8.17 -14.57
C GLN A 254 -6.08 6.82 -15.27
N CYS A 255 -5.53 6.63 -16.47
CA CYS A 255 -5.57 5.33 -17.16
C CYS A 255 -4.74 4.25 -16.44
N CYS A 256 -3.60 4.58 -15.82
CA CYS A 256 -2.85 3.60 -15.01
C CYS A 256 -3.48 3.36 -13.65
N MET A 257 -4.16 4.36 -13.10
CA MET A 257 -5.01 4.17 -11.93
C MET A 257 -6.08 3.12 -12.23
N TRP A 258 -6.61 3.10 -13.46
CA TRP A 258 -7.52 2.06 -13.93
C TRP A 258 -6.82 0.71 -14.03
N GLU A 259 -5.56 0.64 -14.48
CA GLU A 259 -4.78 -0.62 -14.43
C GLU A 259 -4.52 -1.13 -13.00
N LEU A 260 -4.22 -0.25 -12.04
CA LEU A 260 -4.07 -0.59 -10.62
C LEU A 260 -5.37 -1.09 -9.99
N VAL A 261 -6.51 -0.46 -10.32
CA VAL A 261 -7.84 -0.91 -9.90
C VAL A 261 -8.19 -2.27 -10.51
N LYS A 262 -7.89 -2.50 -11.79
CA LYS A 262 -8.06 -3.80 -12.46
C LYS A 262 -7.21 -4.88 -11.77
N LEU A 263 -6.00 -4.55 -11.36
CA LEU A 263 -5.06 -5.45 -10.68
C LEU A 263 -5.52 -5.83 -9.26
N VAL A 264 -5.94 -4.85 -8.45
CA VAL A 264 -6.45 -5.07 -7.09
C VAL A 264 -7.74 -5.89 -7.14
N SER A 265 -8.59 -5.64 -8.14
CA SER A 265 -9.78 -6.44 -8.40
C SER A 265 -9.44 -7.89 -8.78
N LEU A 266 -8.36 -8.13 -9.53
CA LEU A 266 -7.88 -9.48 -9.82
C LEU A 266 -7.28 -10.18 -8.56
N CYS A 267 -6.50 -9.43 -7.77
CA CYS A 267 -5.79 -9.93 -6.58
C CYS A 267 -6.70 -10.26 -5.40
N CYS A 268 -7.75 -9.47 -5.16
CA CYS A 268 -8.73 -9.75 -4.10
C CYS A 268 -9.50 -11.06 -4.36
N PHE A 269 -9.63 -11.48 -5.63
CA PHE A 269 -10.49 -12.60 -6.01
C PHE A 269 -9.79 -13.88 -6.46
N SER A 270 -8.48 -13.85 -6.69
CA SER A 270 -7.68 -15.08 -6.63
C SER A 270 -7.88 -15.79 -5.28
N LYS A 271 -8.16 -15.05 -4.19
CA LYS A 271 -8.52 -15.61 -2.88
C LYS A 271 -9.93 -16.22 -2.81
N SER A 272 -10.87 -15.79 -3.65
CA SER A 272 -12.16 -16.49 -3.82
C SER A 272 -11.95 -17.85 -4.49
N SER A 273 -11.02 -17.92 -5.45
CA SER A 273 -10.56 -19.18 -6.06
C SER A 273 -9.78 -20.06 -5.06
N VAL A 274 -8.97 -19.46 -4.19
CA VAL A 274 -8.25 -20.14 -3.08
C VAL A 274 -9.15 -20.41 -1.87
N SER A 275 -10.42 -19.98 -1.84
CA SER A 275 -11.41 -20.55 -0.88
C SER A 275 -11.69 -22.03 -1.15
N THR A 276 -11.08 -22.60 -2.20
CA THR A 276 -10.84 -24.03 -2.39
C THR A 276 -9.76 -24.61 -1.45
N GLU A 277 -9.14 -23.82 -0.56
CA GLU A 277 -8.27 -24.29 0.53
C GLU A 277 -9.05 -25.06 1.60
N ARG A 278 -10.36 -24.85 1.74
CA ARG A 278 -11.18 -25.70 2.62
C ARG A 278 -11.26 -27.15 2.15
N ARG A 279 -10.82 -27.48 0.93
CA ARG A 279 -10.85 -28.85 0.39
C ARG A 279 -9.50 -29.58 0.44
N CYS A 280 -8.39 -28.90 0.74
CA CYS A 280 -7.05 -29.52 0.79
C CYS A 280 -6.31 -29.21 2.10
N ARG A 281 -6.95 -29.53 3.22
CA ARG A 281 -6.40 -29.37 4.57
C ARG A 281 -5.51 -30.58 4.95
N GLN A 282 -4.48 -30.89 4.15
CA GLN A 282 -3.69 -32.11 4.42
C GLN A 282 -2.16 -32.00 4.32
N TRP A 283 -1.57 -30.85 3.98
CA TRP A 283 -0.10 -30.76 3.85
C TRP A 283 0.48 -29.47 4.42
N GLU A 284 0.67 -29.43 5.75
CA GLU A 284 1.06 -28.24 6.53
C GLU A 284 2.57 -28.00 6.73
N HIS A 285 3.49 -28.65 6.00
CA HIS A 285 4.91 -28.66 6.43
C HIS A 285 5.98 -28.01 5.55
N HIS A 286 5.66 -27.19 4.53
CA HIS A 286 6.73 -26.55 3.75
C HIS A 286 6.46 -25.06 3.44
N TYR A 287 7.29 -24.19 4.04
CA TYR A 287 7.41 -22.75 3.77
C TYR A 287 7.75 -22.39 2.31
N VAL A 288 8.04 -23.39 1.47
CA VAL A 288 8.43 -23.25 0.05
C VAL A 288 7.22 -23.21 -0.90
N ALA A 289 5.99 -23.48 -0.42
CA ALA A 289 4.79 -23.49 -1.26
C ALA A 289 4.26 -22.10 -1.70
N VAL A 290 5.00 -21.02 -1.42
CA VAL A 290 4.59 -19.64 -1.72
C VAL A 290 4.85 -19.23 -3.18
N VAL A 291 5.61 -20.02 -3.96
CA VAL A 291 6.20 -19.57 -5.23
C VAL A 291 5.57 -20.13 -6.50
N VAL A 292 4.66 -21.11 -6.47
CA VAL A 292 4.24 -21.79 -7.70
C VAL A 292 2.75 -21.67 -7.99
N TYR A 293 2.47 -21.10 -9.17
CA TYR A 293 1.19 -21.10 -9.86
C TYR A 293 0.55 -22.50 -9.85
N ARG A 294 -0.52 -22.70 -9.06
CA ARG A 294 -1.14 -24.02 -8.90
C ARG A 294 -2.03 -24.43 -10.09
N GLU A 295 -2.33 -23.52 -11.03
CA GLU A 295 -3.05 -23.87 -12.26
C GLU A 295 -2.25 -24.82 -13.16
N TRP A 296 -0.92 -24.72 -13.17
CA TRP A 296 -0.07 -25.64 -13.94
C TRP A 296 -0.12 -27.09 -13.41
N TYR A 297 -0.35 -27.28 -12.11
CA TYR A 297 -0.48 -28.62 -11.52
C TYR A 297 -1.85 -29.25 -11.72
N SER A 298 -2.92 -28.45 -11.81
CA SER A 298 -4.28 -29.00 -11.95
C SER A 298 -4.50 -29.74 -13.28
N ASN A 299 -3.83 -29.27 -14.35
CA ASN A 299 -3.83 -29.93 -15.65
C ASN A 299 -3.07 -31.27 -15.65
N LEU A 300 -2.06 -31.45 -14.79
CA LEU A 300 -1.38 -32.74 -14.63
C LEU A 300 -2.22 -33.77 -13.87
N SER A 301 -2.99 -33.32 -12.86
CA SER A 301 -3.84 -34.21 -12.06
C SER A 301 -5.13 -34.64 -12.76
N LEU A 302 -5.68 -33.82 -13.66
CA LEU A 302 -6.85 -34.19 -14.47
C LEU A 302 -6.51 -35.24 -15.53
N GLN A 303 -5.26 -35.32 -15.99
CA GLN A 303 -4.80 -36.42 -16.85
C GLN A 303 -4.68 -37.77 -16.12
N HIS A 304 -4.70 -37.80 -14.78
CA HIS A 304 -4.49 -39.02 -13.98
C HIS A 304 -5.74 -39.55 -13.26
N GLY A 305 -6.94 -39.04 -13.56
CA GLY A 305 -8.20 -39.73 -13.23
C GLY A 305 -8.51 -39.93 -11.74
N VAL A 306 -8.08 -39.04 -10.85
CA VAL A 306 -8.36 -39.15 -9.40
C VAL A 306 -9.32 -38.03 -8.98
N VAL A 307 -10.62 -38.34 -8.98
CA VAL A 307 -11.72 -37.80 -8.13
C VAL A 307 -13.05 -37.71 -8.93
N ARG A 308 -14.08 -38.40 -8.45
CA ARG A 308 -15.44 -38.51 -9.00
C ARG A 308 -16.36 -37.41 -8.43
N GLN A 309 -17.33 -36.93 -9.22
CA GLN A 309 -18.07 -35.68 -9.03
C GLN A 309 -19.25 -35.75 -8.03
N ASP A 310 -19.41 -36.87 -7.33
CA ASP A 310 -20.71 -37.29 -6.76
C ASP A 310 -20.88 -36.97 -5.26
N GLN A 311 -20.00 -36.17 -4.65
CA GLN A 311 -20.06 -35.81 -3.22
C GLN A 311 -20.00 -34.30 -3.00
N LEU A 312 -21.16 -33.62 -3.10
CA LEU A 312 -21.36 -32.24 -2.67
C LEU A 312 -22.68 -32.18 -1.87
N PRO A 313 -22.67 -31.82 -0.57
CA PRO A 313 -23.91 -31.59 0.16
C PRO A 313 -24.48 -30.21 -0.19
N THR A 314 -25.72 -30.23 -0.67
CA THR A 314 -26.66 -29.11 -0.68
C THR A 314 -27.15 -28.86 0.73
N ASP A 315 -26.72 -27.76 1.37
CA ASP A 315 -27.53 -27.04 2.36
C ASP A 315 -26.89 -25.69 2.71
N ALA A 316 -27.64 -24.61 2.46
CA ALA A 316 -27.31 -23.24 2.81
C ALA A 316 -28.19 -22.81 4.00
N GLY A 317 -27.59 -22.66 5.18
CA GLY A 317 -28.23 -22.02 6.33
C GLY A 317 -27.76 -20.56 6.48
N PRO A 318 -28.64 -19.58 6.76
CA PRO A 318 -28.27 -18.18 6.92
C PRO A 318 -27.90 -17.90 8.38
N VAL A 319 -26.64 -17.55 8.67
CA VAL A 319 -26.25 -17.14 10.05
C VAL A 319 -25.28 -15.97 10.03
N LEU A 320 -25.80 -14.82 10.43
CA LEU A 320 -25.15 -13.66 11.09
C LEU A 320 -23.62 -13.55 10.99
N GLY A 321 -23.13 -13.01 9.88
CA GLY A 321 -21.76 -12.49 9.70
C GLY A 321 -21.68 -10.95 9.70
N PHE A 322 -22.67 -10.28 10.30
CA PHE A 322 -23.17 -8.96 9.90
C PHE A 322 -22.23 -7.74 10.10
N LEU A 323 -21.01 -7.88 10.60
CA LEU A 323 -20.12 -6.72 10.87
C LEU A 323 -18.60 -7.00 10.69
N ARG A 324 -18.18 -8.16 10.18
CA ARG A 324 -16.76 -8.61 10.34
C ARG A 324 -15.87 -8.61 9.09
N SER A 325 -16.44 -8.64 7.88
CA SER A 325 -15.66 -8.69 6.64
C SER A 325 -15.04 -7.38 6.15
N PRO A 326 -15.70 -6.20 6.27
CA PRO A 326 -15.19 -5.03 5.57
C PRO A 326 -13.94 -4.38 6.19
N LEU A 327 -13.69 -4.59 7.48
CA LEU A 327 -12.48 -4.08 8.14
C LEU A 327 -11.19 -4.81 7.69
N VAL A 328 -11.33 -5.99 7.09
CA VAL A 328 -10.21 -6.86 6.68
C VAL A 328 -9.63 -6.45 5.32
N GLU A 329 -10.49 -6.03 4.40
CA GLU A 329 -10.07 -5.58 3.06
C GLU A 329 -9.57 -4.14 3.08
N LEU A 330 -10.10 -3.32 3.98
CA LEU A 330 -9.63 -1.95 4.20
C LEU A 330 -8.21 -1.89 4.78
N SER A 331 -7.79 -2.82 5.66
CA SER A 331 -6.41 -2.81 6.14
C SER A 331 -5.37 -2.98 5.03
N THR A 332 -5.75 -3.59 3.89
CA THR A 332 -4.88 -3.74 2.73
C THR A 332 -4.94 -2.55 1.77
N VAL A 333 -6.03 -1.77 1.80
CA VAL A 333 -6.15 -0.47 1.10
C VAL A 333 -5.48 0.64 1.93
N VAL A 334 -5.31 0.42 3.23
CA VAL A 334 -4.60 1.26 4.21
C VAL A 334 -3.08 1.13 4.05
N ILE A 335 -2.55 1.27 2.83
CA ILE A 335 -1.12 1.04 2.49
C ILE A 335 -0.16 2.05 3.17
N TRP A 336 -0.66 3.07 3.86
CA TRP A 336 0.18 4.05 4.54
C TRP A 336 -0.45 4.52 5.85
N LYS A 337 -0.25 3.73 6.93
CA LYS A 337 -0.46 4.18 8.32
C LYS A 337 0.85 4.36 9.04
#